data_AF-A0A1H0BJF9-F1
#
_entry.id   AF-A0A1H0BJF9-F1
#
_cell.length_a   1.000
_cell.length_b   1.000
_cell.length_c   1.000
_cell.angle_alpha   90.00
_cell.angle_beta   90.00
_cell.angle_gamma   90.00
#
_symmetry.space_group_name_H-M   'P 1'
#
loop_
_entity.id
_entity.type
_entity.pdbx_description
1 polymer ?
#
loop_
_entity_poly.entity_id
_entity_poly.type
_entity_poly.pdbx_seq_one_letter_code
_entity_poly.pdbx_strand_id
1 'polypeptide(L)'
;MAGAVLVVGAAGFALGRSTASGNESPIEAAEAAGASQVRLEAAYDSCDRRDSGGTLTLADGGASIVVDTGSEYGSTAAMDCVLAELGTKQSIIAQMGRTTAMMGVQDAEDDGLAYSWSYHPDNGVNMVIEYAEG
;
A
#
# COMPACT_ATOMS: atom_id res chain seq x y z
N MET A 1 50.97 -24.86 -8.48
CA MET A 1 50.95 -23.39 -8.63
C MET A 1 50.39 -22.81 -7.34
N ALA A 2 51.20 -22.02 -6.64
CA ALA A 2 50.77 -21.24 -5.47
C ALA A 2 50.38 -19.83 -5.94
N GLY A 3 49.39 -19.23 -5.28
CA GLY A 3 48.98 -17.82 -5.43
C GLY A 3 47.76 -17.59 -4.54
N ALA A 4 47.97 -17.33 -3.24
CA ALA A 4 48.16 -16.00 -2.63
C ALA A 4 46.82 -15.28 -2.39
N VAL A 5 46.43 -15.28 -1.11
CA VAL A 5 45.34 -14.50 -0.51
C VAL A 5 45.82 -13.05 -0.32
N LEU A 6 44.94 -12.08 -0.58
CA LEU A 6 45.03 -10.72 -0.05
C LEU A 6 43.77 -10.39 0.74
N VAL A 7 43.97 -10.09 2.02
CA VAL A 7 43.00 -9.49 2.96
C VAL A 7 43.47 -8.06 3.24
N VAL A 8 42.54 -7.13 3.51
CA VAL A 8 42.58 -5.94 4.41
C VAL A 8 41.53 -4.94 3.89
N GLY A 9 40.67 -4.27 4.66
CA GLY A 9 40.45 -4.09 6.12
C GLY A 9 39.02 -3.54 6.32
N ALA A 10 38.55 -3.02 7.45
CA ALA A 10 39.10 -2.71 8.77
C ALA A 10 37.94 -2.69 9.79
N ALA A 11 38.30 -2.74 11.08
CA ALA A 11 37.43 -2.90 12.23
C ALA A 11 36.49 -1.71 12.55
N GLY A 12 35.35 -2.02 13.20
CA GLY A 12 34.66 -1.10 14.12
C GLY A 12 33.13 -1.23 14.12
N PHE A 13 32.54 -1.88 15.13
CA PHE A 13 31.71 -1.25 16.17
C PHE A 13 31.14 -2.32 17.12
N ALA A 14 30.93 -1.89 18.36
CA ALA A 14 30.64 -2.72 19.53
C ALA A 14 29.22 -3.32 19.54
N LEU A 15 29.11 -4.35 20.38
CA LEU A 15 27.92 -5.05 20.86
C LEU A 15 26.63 -4.20 20.89
N GLY A 16 25.65 -4.61 20.10
CA GLY A 16 24.23 -4.35 20.35
C GLY A 16 23.46 -5.64 20.13
N ARG A 17 22.97 -6.27 21.21
CA ARG A 17 21.92 -7.29 21.09
C ARG A 17 20.67 -6.57 20.60
N SER A 18 20.43 -6.55 19.30
CA SER A 18 19.14 -6.18 18.74
C SER A 18 18.22 -7.39 18.87
N THR A 19 17.47 -7.46 19.96
CA THR A 19 16.26 -8.31 20.02
C THR A 19 15.07 -7.44 19.64
N ALA A 20 14.72 -7.44 18.36
CA ALA A 20 13.40 -7.10 17.79
C ALA A 20 13.53 -7.25 16.25
N SER A 21 13.18 -8.42 15.70
CA SER A 21 11.90 -8.75 15.05
C SER A 21 11.93 -8.44 13.55
N GLY A 22 11.75 -9.47 12.71
CA GLY A 22 11.71 -9.37 11.24
C GLY A 22 13.04 -9.66 10.56
N ASN A 23 13.47 -10.92 10.51
CA ASN A 23 14.55 -11.34 9.61
C ASN A 23 13.92 -11.88 8.32
N GLU A 24 13.04 -11.09 7.70
CA GLU A 24 12.50 -11.37 6.37
C GLU A 24 13.65 -11.23 5.38
N SER A 25 13.95 -12.29 4.64
CA SER A 25 15.00 -12.25 3.64
C SER A 25 14.62 -11.25 2.54
N PRO A 26 15.59 -10.55 1.92
CA PRO A 26 15.30 -9.62 0.82
C PRO A 26 14.53 -10.25 -0.34
N ILE A 27 14.65 -11.57 -0.51
CA ILE A 27 13.93 -12.34 -1.52
C ILE A 27 12.45 -12.53 -1.12
N GLU A 28 12.17 -12.81 0.16
CA GLU A 28 10.80 -13.00 0.67
C GLU A 28 10.01 -11.68 0.62
N ALA A 29 10.65 -10.56 0.98
CA ALA A 29 10.04 -9.23 0.87
C ALA A 29 9.75 -8.85 -0.60
N ALA A 30 10.67 -9.16 -1.52
CA ALA A 30 10.45 -8.91 -2.95
C ALA A 30 9.33 -9.80 -3.54
N GLU A 31 9.22 -11.05 -3.10
CA GLU A 31 8.13 -11.95 -3.50
C GLU A 31 6.77 -11.48 -2.94
N ALA A 32 6.72 -11.04 -1.68
CA ALA A 32 5.50 -10.50 -1.07
C ALA A 32 5.06 -9.18 -1.74
N ALA A 33 6.01 -8.29 -2.04
CA ALA A 33 5.74 -7.08 -2.83
C ALA A 33 5.22 -7.42 -4.23
N GLY A 34 5.84 -8.38 -4.92
CA GLY A 34 5.39 -8.85 -6.23
C GLY A 34 3.99 -9.48 -6.20
N ALA A 35 3.68 -10.28 -5.18
CA ALA A 35 2.35 -10.86 -5.01
C ALA A 35 1.29 -9.78 -4.75
N SER A 36 1.63 -8.76 -3.96
CA SER A 36 0.73 -7.65 -3.63
C SER A 36 0.51 -6.74 -4.84
N GLN A 37 1.56 -6.46 -5.62
CA GLN A 37 1.43 -5.78 -6.91
C GLN A 37 0.45 -6.50 -7.83
N VAL A 38 0.61 -7.83 -8.02
CA VAL A 38 -0.31 -8.62 -8.86
C VAL A 38 -1.76 -8.53 -8.36
N ARG A 39 -1.97 -8.48 -7.04
CA ARG A 39 -3.31 -8.28 -6.46
C ARG A 39 -3.88 -6.89 -6.73
N LEU A 40 -3.08 -5.84 -6.60
CA LEU A 40 -3.47 -4.47 -6.88
C LEU A 40 -3.83 -4.30 -8.37
N GLU A 41 -2.99 -4.78 -9.27
CA GLU A 41 -3.25 -4.77 -10.71
C GLU A 41 -4.56 -5.50 -11.06
N ALA A 42 -4.77 -6.70 -10.50
CA ALA A 42 -5.98 -7.47 -10.73
C ALA A 42 -7.26 -6.77 -10.22
N ALA A 43 -7.19 -6.15 -9.03
CA ALA A 43 -8.30 -5.39 -8.47
C ALA A 43 -8.61 -4.15 -9.32
N TYR A 44 -7.58 -3.41 -9.73
CA TYR A 44 -7.72 -2.27 -10.63
C TYR A 44 -8.38 -2.69 -11.95
N ASP A 45 -7.87 -3.71 -12.64
CA ASP A 45 -8.41 -4.19 -13.92
C ASP A 45 -9.87 -4.68 -13.81
N SER A 46 -10.27 -5.22 -12.66
CA SER A 46 -11.67 -5.61 -12.40
C SER A 46 -12.59 -4.38 -12.27
N CYS A 47 -12.08 -3.33 -11.63
CA CYS A 47 -12.88 -2.19 -11.16
C CYS A 47 -12.83 -0.95 -12.04
N ASP A 48 -11.80 -0.77 -12.87
CA ASP A 48 -11.64 0.37 -13.79
C ASP A 48 -12.85 0.52 -14.74
N ARG A 49 -13.45 -0.60 -15.16
CA ARG A 49 -14.68 -0.57 -15.99
C ARG A 49 -15.89 0.08 -15.31
N ARG A 50 -15.88 0.15 -13.96
CA ARG A 50 -16.90 0.82 -13.15
C ARG A 50 -16.52 2.27 -12.84
N ASP A 51 -15.31 2.68 -13.20
CA ASP A 51 -14.79 4.02 -12.98
C ASP A 51 -15.18 4.97 -14.12
N SER A 52 -16.46 5.30 -14.20
CA SER A 52 -16.93 6.30 -15.17
C SER A 52 -16.41 7.72 -14.88
N GLY A 53 -15.81 7.95 -13.70
CA GLY A 53 -15.36 9.26 -13.24
C GLY A 53 -13.87 9.52 -13.41
N GLY A 54 -13.07 8.51 -13.76
CA GLY A 54 -11.60 8.62 -13.72
C GLY A 54 -11.08 8.81 -12.29
N THR A 55 -11.74 8.17 -11.33
CA THR A 55 -11.41 8.21 -9.90
C THR A 55 -10.31 7.26 -9.50
N LEU A 56 -10.00 6.24 -10.30
CA LEU A 56 -8.93 5.27 -10.06
C LEU A 56 -7.73 5.56 -10.95
N THR A 57 -6.53 5.38 -10.40
CA THR A 57 -5.28 5.36 -11.16
C THR A 57 -4.40 4.25 -10.62
N LEU A 58 -3.95 3.36 -11.50
CA LEU A 58 -2.86 2.42 -11.22
C LEU A 58 -1.53 3.15 -11.41
N ALA A 59 -0.80 3.39 -10.32
CA ALA A 59 0.43 4.15 -10.30
C ALA A 59 1.65 3.26 -9.99
N ASP A 60 2.84 3.86 -10.01
CA ASP A 60 4.11 3.24 -9.62
C ASP A 60 4.40 1.89 -10.30
N GLY A 61 3.98 1.76 -11.55
CA GLY A 61 4.17 0.53 -12.32
C GLY A 61 3.35 -0.66 -11.81
N GLY A 62 2.22 -0.42 -11.14
CA GLY A 62 1.32 -1.45 -10.60
C GLY A 62 1.38 -1.59 -9.08
N ALA A 63 2.33 -0.92 -8.42
CA ALA A 63 2.58 -1.05 -6.99
C ALA A 63 1.59 -0.28 -6.10
N SER A 64 0.79 0.62 -6.68
CA SER A 64 -0.17 1.43 -5.94
C SER A 64 -1.45 1.69 -6.74
N ILE A 65 -2.58 1.77 -6.03
CA ILE A 65 -3.85 2.30 -6.54
C ILE A 65 -4.12 3.63 -5.85
N VAL A 66 -4.28 4.68 -6.64
CA VAL A 66 -4.71 6.00 -6.17
C VAL A 66 -6.20 6.15 -6.45
N VAL A 67 -6.93 6.62 -5.45
CA VAL A 67 -8.33 7.01 -5.54
C VAL A 67 -8.43 8.52 -5.32
N ASP A 68 -9.03 9.22 -6.26
CA ASP A 68 -9.41 10.63 -6.12
C ASP A 68 -10.84 10.79 -6.65
N THR A 69 -11.79 11.02 -5.73
CA THR A 69 -13.19 11.20 -6.14
C THR A 69 -13.48 12.58 -6.74
N GLY A 70 -12.55 13.53 -6.61
CA GLY A 70 -12.52 14.84 -7.29
C GLY A 70 -13.58 15.86 -6.88
N SER A 71 -14.65 15.46 -6.16
CA SER A 71 -15.70 16.38 -5.70
C SER A 71 -16.56 15.81 -4.57
N GLU A 72 -17.37 16.67 -3.94
CA GLU A 72 -18.41 16.27 -2.97
C GLU A 72 -19.44 15.27 -3.52
N TYR A 73 -19.66 15.29 -4.84
CA TYR A 73 -20.56 14.37 -5.56
C TYR A 73 -19.79 13.28 -6.31
N GLY A 74 -18.49 13.14 -6.05
CA GLY A 74 -17.63 12.13 -6.63
C GLY A 74 -18.15 10.74 -6.33
N SER A 75 -18.18 9.87 -7.35
CA SER A 75 -18.62 8.49 -7.18
C SER A 75 -17.59 7.70 -6.39
N THR A 76 -18.02 6.96 -5.37
CA THR A 76 -17.18 5.99 -4.65
C THR A 76 -17.26 4.59 -5.25
N ALA A 77 -18.06 4.36 -6.29
CA ALA A 77 -18.37 3.01 -6.77
C ALA A 77 -17.12 2.22 -7.21
N ALA A 78 -16.13 2.90 -7.79
CA ALA A 78 -14.88 2.28 -8.20
C ALA A 78 -13.98 1.95 -6.99
N MET A 79 -13.89 2.86 -6.01
CA MET A 79 -13.24 2.62 -4.72
C MET A 79 -13.88 1.44 -3.98
N ASP A 80 -15.20 1.41 -3.87
CA ASP A 80 -15.96 0.35 -3.19
C ASP A 80 -15.73 -1.01 -3.87
N CYS A 81 -15.60 -1.02 -5.21
CA CYS A 81 -15.22 -2.21 -5.96
C CYS A 81 -13.80 -2.67 -5.59
N VAL A 82 -12.81 -1.77 -5.58
CA VAL A 82 -11.41 -2.11 -5.26
C VAL A 82 -11.30 -2.68 -3.85
N LEU A 83 -11.92 -2.03 -2.86
CA LEU A 83 -11.92 -2.51 -1.48
C LEU A 83 -12.58 -3.89 -1.34
N ALA A 84 -13.61 -4.17 -2.14
CA ALA A 84 -14.25 -5.48 -2.17
C ALA A 84 -13.38 -6.56 -2.83
N GLU A 85 -12.75 -6.27 -3.98
CA GLU A 85 -11.84 -7.20 -4.68
C GLU A 85 -10.58 -7.52 -3.86
N LEU A 86 -10.05 -6.53 -3.14
CA LEU A 86 -8.92 -6.72 -2.24
C LEU A 86 -9.30 -7.47 -0.95
N GLY A 87 -10.60 -7.63 -0.67
CA GLY A 87 -11.10 -8.30 0.53
C GLY A 87 -10.87 -7.50 1.80
N THR A 88 -10.78 -6.17 1.71
CA THR A 88 -10.48 -5.28 2.83
C THR A 88 -11.45 -5.51 3.99
N LYS A 89 -10.91 -5.68 5.21
CA LYS A 89 -11.72 -5.88 6.42
C LYS A 89 -12.79 -4.81 6.60
N GLN A 90 -13.99 -5.25 6.96
CA GLN A 90 -15.13 -4.36 7.25
C GLN A 90 -14.85 -3.33 8.35
N SER A 91 -13.92 -3.61 9.28
CA SER A 91 -13.50 -2.64 10.31
C SER A 91 -12.78 -1.41 9.72
N ILE A 92 -12.00 -1.61 8.66
CA ILE A 92 -11.28 -0.54 7.95
C ILE A 92 -12.28 0.26 7.10
N ILE A 93 -13.18 -0.42 6.38
CA ILE A 93 -14.25 0.23 5.63
C ILE A 93 -15.14 1.08 6.55
N ALA A 94 -15.49 0.55 7.73
CA ALA A 94 -16.23 1.32 8.75
C ALA A 94 -15.41 2.47 9.36
N GLN A 95 -14.08 2.44 9.28
CA GLN A 95 -13.21 3.56 9.66
C GLN A 95 -13.21 4.65 8.60
N MET A 96 -13.12 4.28 7.33
CA MET A 96 -13.29 5.20 6.21
C MET A 96 -14.65 5.92 6.30
N GLY A 97 -15.75 5.18 6.50
CA GLY A 97 -17.10 5.75 6.59
C GLY A 97 -17.36 6.69 7.78
N ARG A 98 -16.54 6.66 8.84
CA ARG A 98 -16.62 7.62 9.97
C ARG A 98 -15.58 8.74 9.89
N THR A 99 -14.70 8.71 8.89
CA THR A 99 -13.64 9.70 8.74
C THR A 99 -14.25 11.03 8.36
N THR A 100 -13.85 12.09 9.07
CA THR A 100 -14.29 13.46 8.78
C THR A 100 -13.08 14.31 8.41
N ALA A 101 -13.31 15.44 7.76
CA ALA A 101 -12.24 16.33 7.32
C ALA A 101 -11.32 16.82 8.46
N MET A 102 -11.85 16.94 9.69
CA MET A 102 -11.05 17.35 10.84
C MET A 102 -10.07 16.29 11.34
N MET A 103 -10.25 15.03 10.93
CA MET A 103 -9.36 13.93 11.34
C MET A 103 -8.06 13.89 10.51
N GLY A 104 -8.04 14.57 9.36
CA GLY A 104 -6.89 14.56 8.45
C GLY A 104 -6.70 13.21 7.75
N VAL A 105 -5.46 12.88 7.45
CA VAL A 105 -5.07 11.58 6.89
C VAL A 105 -5.22 10.49 7.97
N GLN A 106 -5.72 9.34 7.57
CA GLN A 106 -5.90 8.14 8.37
C GLN A 106 -5.22 6.97 7.67
N ASP A 107 -4.69 6.04 8.45
CA ASP A 107 -3.95 4.89 7.93
C ASP A 107 -4.47 3.58 8.54
N ALA A 108 -4.38 2.50 7.78
CA ALA A 108 -4.63 1.14 8.24
C ALA A 108 -3.82 0.13 7.42
N GLU A 109 -3.58 -1.05 7.99
CA GLU A 109 -2.93 -2.16 7.31
C GLU A 109 -3.81 -3.40 7.36
N ASP A 110 -3.88 -4.11 6.24
CA ASP A 110 -4.59 -5.38 6.14
C ASP A 110 -3.97 -6.26 5.06
N ASP A 111 -3.68 -7.51 5.42
CA ASP A 111 -3.25 -8.56 4.49
C ASP A 111 -2.08 -8.17 3.57
N GLY A 112 -1.08 -7.49 4.15
CA GLY A 112 0.12 -7.02 3.44
C GLY A 112 -0.09 -5.75 2.63
N LEU A 113 -1.24 -5.08 2.75
CA LEU A 113 -1.53 -3.80 2.10
C LEU A 113 -1.65 -2.69 3.13
N ALA A 114 -1.11 -1.52 2.78
CA ALA A 114 -1.31 -0.28 3.49
C ALA A 114 -2.38 0.55 2.78
N TYR A 115 -3.27 1.15 3.58
CA TYR A 115 -4.33 2.03 3.13
C TYR A 115 -4.12 3.38 3.82
N SER A 116 -3.96 4.44 3.04
CA SER A 116 -3.92 5.81 3.55
C SER A 116 -5.05 6.60 2.91
N TRP A 117 -5.91 7.25 3.69
CA TRP A 117 -7.03 8.01 3.15
C TRP A 117 -7.31 9.29 3.92
N SER A 118 -7.97 10.22 3.25
CA SER A 118 -8.53 11.42 3.84
C SER A 118 -9.86 11.75 3.17
N TYR A 119 -10.64 12.62 3.82
CA TYR A 119 -11.89 13.12 3.27
C TYR A 119 -11.91 14.65 3.36
N HIS A 120 -12.34 15.30 2.30
CA HIS A 120 -12.68 16.72 2.30
C HIS A 120 -14.11 16.90 1.75
N PRO A 121 -14.95 17.77 2.34
CA PRO A 121 -16.32 17.95 1.84
C PRO A 121 -16.32 18.30 0.36
N ASP A 122 -15.45 19.22 -0.06
CA ASP A 122 -15.46 19.72 -1.45
C ASP A 122 -14.84 18.76 -2.47
N ASN A 123 -13.92 17.87 -2.05
CA ASN A 123 -13.12 17.01 -2.96
C ASN A 123 -13.48 15.52 -2.83
N GLY A 124 -14.29 15.17 -1.83
CA GLY A 124 -14.60 13.79 -1.47
C GLY A 124 -13.41 13.06 -0.84
N VAL A 125 -13.25 11.78 -1.19
CA VAL A 125 -12.21 10.89 -0.65
C VAL A 125 -10.97 10.93 -1.53
N ASN A 126 -9.82 11.03 -0.88
CA ASN A 126 -8.51 10.74 -1.46
C ASN A 126 -7.92 9.53 -0.74
N MET A 127 -7.47 8.53 -1.48
CA MET A 127 -6.88 7.32 -0.90
C MET A 127 -5.71 6.82 -1.74
N VAL A 128 -4.72 6.23 -1.08
CA VAL A 128 -3.67 5.43 -1.67
C VAL A 128 -3.71 4.05 -1.05
N ILE A 129 -3.62 3.02 -1.88
CA ILE A 129 -3.48 1.64 -1.46
C ILE A 129 -2.18 1.12 -2.08
N GLU A 130 -1.29 0.62 -1.25
CA GLU A 130 0.03 0.12 -1.66
C GLU A 130 0.43 -1.10 -0.83
N TYR A 131 1.53 -1.75 -1.18
CA TYR A 131 2.09 -2.81 -0.34
C TYR A 131 2.60 -2.23 0.98
N ALA A 132 2.27 -2.89 2.10
CA ALA A 132 2.84 -2.53 3.40
C ALA A 132 4.30 -3.01 3.45
N GLU A 133 5.26 -2.08 3.38
CA GLU A 133 6.66 -2.42 3.62
C GLU A 133 6.81 -2.97 5.05
N GLY A 134 7.35 -4.20 5.16
CA GLY A 134 7.65 -4.87 6.44
C GLY A 134 8.91 -4.33 7.12
#